data_AF-S6CGQ5-F1
#
_entry.id   AF-S6CGQ5-F1
#
_cell.length_a   1.000
_cell.length_b   1.000
_cell.length_c   1.000
_cell.angle_alpha   90.00
_cell.angle_beta   90.00
_cell.angle_gamma   90.00
#
_symmetry.space_group_name_H-M   'P 1'
#
loop_
_entity.id
_entity.type
_entity.pdbx_description
1 polymer ?
#
loop_
_entity_poly.entity_id
_entity_poly.type
_entity_poly.pdbx_seq_one_letter_code
_entity_poly.pdbx_strand_id
1 'polypeptide(L)'
;MRSNWQIFTGRSSGFTLIELMIVVAIVAILAVIAIPAYTDYVLRSNRVVAKSFLNKVALDEQRYYISNRSYGKLSALGYGADTVGVDENQNIVTKGTGLYDVTVAATATGFTATA
;
A
#
# COMPACT_ATOMS: atom_id res chain seq x y z
N MET A 1 4.21 74.01 13.26
CA MET A 1 3.64 73.13 12.22
C MET A 1 3.95 71.69 12.60
N ARG A 2 3.03 70.97 13.26
CA ARG A 2 3.19 69.55 13.58
C ARG A 2 2.16 68.77 12.76
N SER A 3 2.65 68.03 11.77
CA SER A 3 1.85 67.17 10.90
C SER A 3 1.36 65.97 11.70
N ASN A 4 0.05 65.87 11.85
CA ASN A 4 -0.64 64.84 12.60
C ASN A 4 -0.88 63.64 11.67
N TRP A 5 0.01 62.66 11.68
CA TRP A 5 -0.18 61.41 10.93
C TRP A 5 -1.05 60.47 11.75
N GLN A 6 -2.32 60.30 11.38
CA GLN A 6 -3.17 59.26 11.94
C GLN A 6 -2.78 57.90 11.35
N ILE A 7 -2.21 57.02 12.17
CA ILE A 7 -1.90 55.63 11.79
C ILE A 7 -3.22 54.86 11.76
N PHE A 8 -3.68 54.48 10.57
CA PHE A 8 -4.79 53.54 10.42
C PHE A 8 -4.32 52.15 10.86
N THR A 9 -4.53 51.81 12.12
CA THR A 9 -4.40 50.43 12.59
C THR A 9 -5.56 49.62 12.02
N GLY A 10 -5.30 48.85 10.96
CA GLY A 10 -6.27 47.88 10.44
C GLY A 10 -6.68 46.91 11.55
N ARG A 11 -7.98 46.79 11.81
CA ARG A 11 -8.52 45.84 12.79
C ARG A 11 -8.19 44.43 12.29
N SER A 12 -7.39 43.68 13.03
CA SER A 12 -7.22 42.24 12.79
C SER A 12 -8.57 41.56 13.07
N SER A 13 -9.25 41.14 12.01
CA SER A 13 -10.48 40.35 12.10
C SER A 13 -10.13 38.95 12.59
N GLY A 14 -10.69 38.53 13.72
CA GLY A 14 -10.60 37.16 14.21
C GLY A 14 -11.60 36.24 13.50
N PHE A 15 -11.32 34.94 13.52
CA PHE A 15 -12.24 33.90 13.04
C PHE A 15 -13.36 33.69 14.06
N THR A 16 -14.59 33.47 13.60
CA THR A 16 -15.73 33.19 14.48
C THR A 16 -15.82 31.70 14.82
N LEU A 17 -16.42 31.38 15.97
CA LEU A 17 -16.65 29.99 16.38
C LEU A 17 -17.60 29.29 15.39
N ILE A 18 -18.59 30.02 14.87
CA ILE A 18 -19.56 29.47 13.91
C ILE A 18 -18.91 29.13 12.56
N GLU A 19 -17.96 29.92 12.07
CA GLU A 19 -17.22 29.60 10.85
C GLU A 19 -16.44 28.29 11.02
N LEU A 20 -15.79 28.10 12.18
CA LEU A 20 -15.06 26.86 12.46
C LEU A 20 -16.01 25.64 12.55
N MET A 21 -17.19 25.79 13.16
CA MET A 21 -18.17 24.70 13.22
C MET A 21 -18.63 24.24 11.84
N ILE A 22 -18.87 25.17 10.92
CA ILE A 22 -19.28 24.86 9.55
C ILE A 22 -18.15 24.14 8.81
N VAL A 23 -16.90 24.61 8.95
CA VAL A 23 -15.74 23.97 8.32
C VAL A 23 -15.58 22.53 8.81
N VAL A 24 -15.66 22.29 10.12
CA VAL A 24 -15.56 20.94 10.69
C VAL A 24 -16.69 20.04 10.21
N ALA A 25 -17.92 20.57 10.11
CA ALA A 25 -19.06 19.83 9.58
C ALA A 25 -18.83 19.38 8.12
N ILE A 26 -18.30 20.26 7.27
CA ILE A 26 -17.96 19.94 5.87
C ILE A 26 -16.85 18.87 5.82
N VAL A 27 -15.78 19.03 6.60
CA VAL A 27 -14.67 18.05 6.65
C VAL A 27 -15.17 16.69 7.12
N ALA A 28 -16.06 16.64 8.11
CA ALA A 28 -16.65 15.39 8.59
C ALA A 28 -17.43 14.66 7.48
N ILE A 29 -18.22 15.38 6.68
CA ILE A 29 -18.97 14.79 5.56
C ILE A 29 -18.00 14.26 4.49
N LEU A 30 -16.96 15.03 4.15
CA LEU A 30 -15.97 14.60 3.15
C LEU A 30 -15.18 13.38 3.63
N ALA A 31 -14.81 13.33 4.91
CA ALA A 31 -14.04 12.23 5.50
C ALA A 31 -14.77 10.87 5.38
N VAL A 32 -16.10 10.86 5.52
CA VAL A 32 -16.92 9.63 5.38
C VAL A 32 -16.75 8.99 3.99
N ILE A 33 -16.57 9.78 2.94
CA ILE A 33 -16.40 9.28 1.57
C ILE A 33 -14.90 9.06 1.26
N ALA A 34 -14.05 9.99 1.69
CA ALA A 34 -12.64 10.01 1.35
C ALA A 34 -11.85 8.85 1.98
N ILE A 35 -12.14 8.53 3.25
CA ILE A 35 -11.43 7.46 3.97
C ILE A 35 -11.60 6.10 3.28
N PRO A 36 -12.82 5.56 3.07
CA PRO A 36 -12.98 4.26 2.42
C PRO A 36 -12.45 4.26 0.98
N ALA A 37 -12.62 5.37 0.24
CA ALA A 37 -12.09 5.48 -1.12
C ALA A 37 -10.56 5.40 -1.16
N TYR A 38 -9.87 6.03 -0.19
CA TYR A 38 -8.43 5.98 -0.06
C TYR A 38 -7.93 4.60 0.38
N THR A 39 -8.57 3.96 1.37
CA THR A 39 -8.20 2.61 1.79
C THR A 39 -8.33 1.61 0.64
N ASP A 40 -9.42 1.72 -0.14
CA ASP A 40 -9.62 0.88 -1.31
C ASP A 40 -8.56 1.12 -2.39
N TYR A 41 -8.13 2.37 -2.57
CA TYR A 41 -7.05 2.71 -3.49
C TYR A 41 -5.73 2.06 -3.07
N VAL A 42 -5.37 2.15 -1.79
CA VAL A 42 -4.17 1.51 -1.25
C VAL A 42 -4.26 -0.01 -1.38
N LEU A 43 -5.39 -0.64 -1.05
CA LEU A 43 -5.59 -2.08 -1.23
C LEU A 43 -5.41 -2.51 -2.69
N ARG A 44 -5.97 -1.74 -3.65
CA ARG A 44 -5.78 -1.99 -5.08
C ARG A 44 -4.32 -1.88 -5.48
N SER A 45 -3.61 -0.87 -5.00
CA SER A 45 -2.17 -0.70 -5.24
C SER A 45 -1.38 -1.91 -4.72
N ASN A 46 -1.64 -2.33 -3.48
CA ASN A 46 -0.95 -3.47 -2.87
C ASN A 46 -1.22 -4.77 -3.65
N ARG A 47 -2.43 -4.96 -4.20
CA ARG A 47 -2.75 -6.11 -5.07
C ARG A 47 -1.94 -6.11 -6.37
N VAL A 48 -1.58 -4.94 -6.92
CA VAL A 48 -0.71 -4.86 -8.10
C VAL A 48 0.69 -5.35 -7.76
N VAL A 49 1.23 -4.95 -6.60
CA VAL A 49 2.53 -5.43 -6.09
C VAL A 49 2.53 -6.95 -5.93
N ALA A 50 1.50 -7.50 -5.27
CA ALA A 50 1.34 -8.95 -5.08
C ALA A 50 1.27 -9.71 -6.42
N LYS A 51 0.44 -9.25 -7.37
CA LYS A 51 0.35 -9.85 -8.72
C LYS A 51 1.68 -9.83 -9.45
N SER A 52 2.41 -8.72 -9.38
CA SER A 52 3.72 -8.61 -10.00
C SER A 52 4.73 -9.58 -9.37
N PHE A 53 4.68 -9.78 -8.05
CA PHE A 53 5.51 -10.77 -7.38
C PHE A 53 5.13 -12.21 -7.73
N LEU A 54 3.83 -12.53 -7.77
CA LEU A 54 3.34 -13.86 -8.20
C LEU A 54 3.77 -14.18 -9.64
N ASN A 55 3.82 -13.19 -10.53
CA ASN A 55 4.35 -13.37 -11.88
C ASN A 55 5.86 -13.69 -11.87
N LYS A 56 6.65 -13.09 -10.96
CA LYS A 56 8.07 -13.45 -10.78
C LYS A 56 8.21 -14.89 -10.32
N VAL A 57 7.43 -15.29 -9.32
CA VAL A 57 7.38 -16.68 -8.84
C VAL A 57 7.02 -17.65 -9.97
N ALA A 58 6.04 -17.33 -10.81
CA ALA A 58 5.67 -18.17 -11.95
C ALA A 58 6.82 -18.34 -12.97
N LEU A 59 7.61 -17.30 -13.21
CA LEU A 59 8.81 -17.39 -14.07
C LEU A 59 9.90 -18.24 -13.43
N ASP A 60 10.10 -18.12 -12.12
CA ASP A 60 11.08 -18.93 -11.40
C ASP A 60 10.67 -20.41 -11.33
N GLU A 61 9.38 -20.69 -11.19
CA GLU A 61 8.82 -22.04 -11.31
C GLU A 61 9.09 -22.66 -12.69
N GLN A 62 8.92 -21.89 -13.76
CA GLN A 62 9.25 -22.35 -15.11
C GLN A 62 10.73 -22.69 -15.24
N ARG A 63 11.62 -21.85 -14.69
CA ARG A 63 13.06 -22.12 -14.67
C ARG A 63 13.39 -23.38 -13.87
N TYR A 64 12.79 -23.53 -12.69
CA TYR A 64 12.97 -24.70 -11.84
C TYR A 64 12.51 -25.98 -12.53
N TYR A 65 11.36 -25.94 -13.22
CA TYR A 65 10.84 -27.10 -13.95
C TYR A 65 11.79 -27.59 -15.05
N ILE A 66 12.49 -26.70 -15.76
CA ILE A 66 13.46 -27.08 -16.81
C ILE A 66 14.59 -27.94 -16.23
N SER A 67 15.05 -27.63 -15.01
CA SER A 67 16.15 -28.33 -14.35
C SER A 67 15.69 -29.57 -13.57
N ASN A 68 14.51 -29.51 -12.96
CA ASN A 68 14.08 -30.49 -11.95
C ASN A 68 12.90 -31.37 -12.41
N ARG A 69 12.28 -31.08 -13.57
CA ARG A 69 11.10 -31.79 -14.11
C ARG A 69 9.92 -31.87 -13.13
N SER A 70 9.85 -30.94 -12.19
CA SER A 70 8.80 -30.77 -11.20
C SER A 70 8.77 -29.31 -10.80
N TYR A 71 7.61 -28.82 -10.35
CA TYR A 71 7.52 -27.53 -9.68
C TYR A 71 7.96 -27.64 -8.23
N GLY A 72 8.37 -26.51 -7.65
CA GLY A 72 8.99 -26.43 -6.33
C GLY A 72 8.14 -25.67 -5.31
N LYS A 73 8.52 -25.74 -4.03
CA LYS A 73 8.06 -24.72 -3.07
C LYS A 73 8.94 -23.49 -3.18
N LEU A 74 8.52 -22.36 -2.62
CA LEU A 74 9.31 -21.12 -2.64
C LEU A 74 10.75 -21.29 -2.12
N SER A 75 10.97 -22.14 -1.12
CA SER A 75 12.32 -22.45 -0.62
C SER A 75 13.22 -23.09 -1.68
N ALA A 76 12.66 -23.98 -2.51
CA ALA A 76 13.37 -24.63 -3.62
C ALA A 76 13.67 -23.68 -4.78
N LEU A 77 12.89 -22.60 -4.91
CA LEU A 77 13.12 -21.51 -5.86
C LEU A 77 14.15 -20.48 -5.37
N GLY A 78 14.69 -20.63 -4.16
CA GLY A 78 15.71 -19.73 -3.60
C GLY A 78 15.18 -18.60 -2.70
N TYR A 79 13.89 -18.63 -2.32
CA TYR A 79 13.28 -17.59 -1.48
C TYR A 79 13.52 -17.79 0.03
N GLY A 80 14.31 -18.80 0.43
CA GLY A 80 14.77 -19.01 1.81
C GLY A 80 13.73 -19.57 2.78
N ALA A 81 12.44 -19.59 2.43
CA ALA A 81 11.36 -20.19 3.21
C ALA A 81 10.20 -20.65 2.32
N ASP A 82 9.32 -21.52 2.82
CA ASP A 82 8.11 -21.98 2.12
C ASP A 82 6.99 -20.92 2.07
N THR A 83 7.10 -19.88 2.91
CA THR A 83 6.19 -18.72 2.91
C THR A 83 6.99 -17.48 3.25
N VAL A 84 6.83 -16.42 2.46
CA VAL A 84 7.57 -15.15 2.63
C VAL A 84 6.63 -13.97 2.61
N GLY A 85 6.96 -12.90 3.33
CA GLY A 85 6.27 -11.63 3.16
C GLY A 85 6.82 -10.87 1.97
N VAL A 86 6.01 -10.00 1.37
CA VAL A 86 6.44 -9.10 0.27
C VAL A 86 6.09 -7.66 0.60
N ASP A 87 7.07 -6.77 0.56
CA ASP A 87 6.87 -5.33 0.79
C ASP A 87 6.39 -4.56 -0.46
N GLU A 88 6.14 -3.26 -0.34
CA GLU A 88 5.73 -2.36 -1.43
C GLU A 88 6.72 -2.30 -2.61
N ASN A 89 7.99 -2.62 -2.39
CA ASN A 89 9.04 -2.62 -3.39
C ASN A 89 9.33 -4.02 -3.96
N GLN A 90 8.48 -5.00 -3.63
CA GLN A 90 8.64 -6.40 -4.01
C GLN A 90 9.87 -7.10 -3.42
N ASN A 91 10.44 -6.58 -2.33
CA ASN A 91 11.48 -7.28 -1.61
C ASN A 91 10.86 -8.38 -0.75
N ILE A 92 11.64 -9.43 -0.59
CA ILE A 92 11.29 -10.55 0.28
C ILE A 92 11.55 -10.10 1.72
N VAL A 93 10.51 -10.18 2.55
CA VAL A 93 10.57 -9.91 3.98
C VAL A 93 10.06 -11.11 4.77
N THR A 94 10.19 -11.06 6.08
CA THR A 94 9.67 -12.11 6.95
C THR A 94 8.16 -12.20 6.83
N LYS A 95 7.63 -13.42 6.94
CA LYS A 95 6.19 -13.68 6.98
C LYS A 95 5.51 -12.78 8.02
N GLY A 96 4.42 -12.12 7.64
CA GLY A 96 3.61 -11.25 8.50
C GLY A 96 4.14 -9.82 8.65
N THR A 97 5.28 -9.48 8.05
CA THR A 97 5.82 -8.10 8.09
C THR A 97 5.60 -7.33 6.79
N GLY A 98 5.28 -8.01 5.69
CA GLY A 98 5.01 -7.42 4.38
C GLY A 98 3.54 -7.05 4.16
N LEU A 99 3.23 -6.59 2.95
CA LEU A 99 1.86 -6.32 2.49
C LEU A 99 1.04 -7.61 2.33
N TYR A 100 1.68 -8.68 1.86
CA TYR A 100 1.09 -10.00 1.62
C TYR A 100 2.06 -11.12 1.97
N ASP A 101 1.53 -12.29 2.35
CA ASP A 101 2.28 -13.51 2.63
C ASP A 101 2.15 -14.47 1.44
N VAL A 102 3.24 -14.70 0.71
CA VAL A 102 3.26 -15.52 -0.49
C VAL A 102 3.66 -16.95 -0.18
N THR A 103 2.89 -17.89 -0.71
CA THR A 103 3.14 -19.34 -0.62
C THR A 103 2.90 -20.01 -1.96
N VAL A 104 3.57 -21.14 -2.20
CA VAL A 104 3.35 -21.98 -3.39
C VAL A 104 3.06 -23.41 -2.96
N ALA A 105 1.91 -23.90 -3.41
CA ALA A 105 1.61 -25.33 -3.41
C ALA A 105 1.98 -25.91 -4.78
N ALA A 106 3.02 -26.74 -4.83
CA ALA A 106 3.53 -27.33 -6.06
C ALA A 106 3.38 -28.85 -6.10
N THR A 107 3.26 -29.37 -7.31
CA THR A 107 3.22 -30.78 -7.68
C THR A 107 4.12 -31.01 -8.90
N ALA A 108 4.31 -32.26 -9.31
CA ALA A 108 5.13 -32.57 -10.48
C ALA A 108 4.63 -31.91 -11.78
N THR A 109 3.33 -31.66 -11.92
CA THR A 109 2.72 -31.21 -13.17
C THR A 109 2.09 -29.82 -13.10
N GLY A 110 2.02 -29.20 -11.93
CA GLY A 110 1.49 -27.85 -11.77
C GLY A 110 1.77 -27.24 -10.40
N PHE A 111 1.50 -25.95 -10.28
CA PHE A 111 1.63 -25.20 -9.04
C PHE A 111 0.48 -24.21 -8.86
N THR A 112 0.23 -23.82 -7.62
CA THR A 112 -0.68 -22.74 -7.23
C THR A 112 0.08 -21.79 -6.32
N ALA A 113 0.30 -20.56 -6.79
CA ALA A 113 0.89 -19.48 -6.00
C ALA A 113 -0.22 -18.61 -5.41
N THR A 114 -0.14 -18.28 -4.12
CA THR A 114 -1.12 -17.46 -3.40
C THR A 114 -0.39 -16.38 -2.61
N ALA A 115 -0.97 -15.18 -2.52
CA ALA A 115 -0.46 -14.01 -1.80
C ALA A 115 -1.54 -13.49 -0.85
#